data_AF-A0A960R4Q0-F1
#
_entry.id   AF-A0A960R4Q0-F1
#
_cell.length_a   1.000
_cell.length_b   1.000
_cell.length_c   1.000
_cell.angle_alpha   90.00
_cell.angle_beta   90.00
_cell.angle_gamma   90.00
#
_symmetry.space_group_name_H-M   'P 1'
#
loop_
_entity.id
_entity.type
_entity.pdbx_description
1 polymer ?
#
loop_
_entity_poly.entity_id
_entity_poly.type
_entity_poly.pdbx_seq_one_letter_code
_entity_poly.pdbx_strand_id
1 'polypeptide(L)'
;GKVSLGAGVKIGYFDQLLSCLNPNAEAVDAVRPDHKEFVEQQRRDLLARFGVTGDMVFQKVSSFSGGERNRTALAKLSASDANLLILDEPTNHLDLWARQSLEKSLKEFDGSVLFVSHDRYFLNQVADHLLVVEPTRFRVIDGNYETYLHFVREGLAGDNGEIPAAEKPAKKKDKREKQARPKRRFPYRKTEDIEEEIFEREARINELHEDLASPEVLRDGDKVKAAQEELQEQTDRLAQLYEHWEEASELN
;
A
#
# COMPACT_ATOMS: atom_id res chain seq x y z
N GLY A 1 -13.85 -18.59 15.16
CA GLY A 1 -13.07 -19.27 14.11
C GLY A 1 -11.75 -19.76 14.67
N LYS A 2 -11.05 -20.64 13.96
CA LYS A 2 -9.69 -21.08 14.30
C LYS A 2 -8.81 -20.80 13.08
N VAL A 3 -7.69 -20.11 13.29
CA VAL A 3 -6.68 -19.89 12.24
C VAL A 3 -5.56 -20.91 12.45
N SER A 4 -5.13 -21.56 11.38
CA SER A 4 -4.02 -22.51 11.41
C SER A 4 -3.08 -22.23 10.24
N LEU A 5 -1.79 -22.09 10.55
CA LEU A 5 -0.74 -21.93 9.56
C LEU A 5 -0.23 -23.29 9.09
N GLY A 6 0.16 -23.39 7.82
CA GLY A 6 0.86 -24.56 7.31
C GLY A 6 2.23 -24.72 7.97
N ALA A 7 2.69 -25.95 8.15
CA ALA A 7 3.94 -26.25 8.87
C ALA A 7 5.22 -25.66 8.23
N GLY A 8 5.16 -25.28 6.95
CA GLY A 8 6.27 -24.67 6.22
C GLY A 8 6.15 -23.15 6.02
N VAL A 9 5.13 -22.50 6.61
CA VAL A 9 4.92 -21.05 6.43
C VAL A 9 5.91 -20.27 7.28
N LYS A 10 6.69 -19.41 6.63
CA LYS A 10 7.60 -18.44 7.22
C LYS A 10 7.05 -17.04 6.94
N ILE A 11 6.57 -16.39 7.98
CA ILE A 11 5.94 -15.08 7.88
C ILE A 11 7.01 -13.99 7.99
N GLY A 12 7.05 -13.09 7.01
CA GLY A 12 7.74 -11.81 7.09
C GLY A 12 6.71 -10.70 7.34
N TYR A 13 6.73 -10.09 8.51
CA TYR A 13 5.89 -8.93 8.82
C TYR A 13 6.69 -7.65 8.63
N PHE A 14 6.12 -6.68 7.91
CA PHE A 14 6.71 -5.37 7.72
C PHE A 14 5.69 -4.28 7.98
N ASP A 15 6.12 -3.26 8.73
CA ASP A 15 5.32 -2.08 9.05
C ASP A 15 5.47 -0.99 7.97
N GLN A 16 4.75 0.12 8.16
CA GLN A 16 4.75 1.29 7.27
C GLN A 16 6.14 1.90 7.01
N LEU A 17 7.10 1.69 7.92
CA LEU A 17 8.48 2.20 7.80
C LEU A 17 9.47 1.11 7.42
N LEU A 18 8.97 -0.11 7.15
CA LEU A 18 9.74 -1.32 6.93
C LEU A 18 10.89 -1.46 7.95
N SER A 19 10.60 -1.22 9.24
CA SER A 19 11.57 -1.03 10.35
C SER A 19 12.47 -2.24 10.68
N CYS A 20 12.53 -3.24 9.81
CA CYS A 20 13.26 -4.50 9.96
C CYS A 20 14.79 -4.37 9.97
N LEU A 21 15.35 -3.15 9.86
CA LEU A 21 16.78 -2.89 9.75
C LEU A 21 17.41 -2.58 11.11
N ASN A 22 18.60 -3.13 11.36
CA ASN A 22 19.41 -2.76 12.51
C ASN A 22 20.10 -1.40 12.23
N PRO A 23 19.81 -0.33 13.01
CA PRO A 23 20.35 1.01 12.75
C PRO A 23 21.88 1.08 12.91
N ASN A 24 22.47 0.18 13.70
CA ASN A 24 23.91 0.18 13.97
C ASN A 24 24.72 -0.67 12.97
N ALA A 25 24.05 -1.47 12.14
CA ALA A 25 24.70 -2.29 11.12
C ALA A 25 25.01 -1.45 9.87
N GLU A 26 26.05 -1.85 9.14
CA GLU A 26 26.29 -1.35 7.78
C GLU A 26 25.17 -1.85 6.86
N ALA A 27 24.80 -1.09 5.84
CA ALA A 27 23.70 -1.46 4.94
C ALA A 27 23.91 -2.84 4.29
N VAL A 28 25.15 -3.18 3.91
CA VAL A 28 25.53 -4.50 3.37
C VAL A 28 25.27 -5.65 4.34
N ASP A 29 25.38 -5.40 5.64
CA ASP A 29 25.08 -6.39 6.68
C ASP A 29 23.62 -6.37 7.09
N ALA A 30 22.97 -5.21 7.06
CA ALA A 30 21.58 -5.04 7.46
C ALA A 30 20.61 -5.84 6.58
N VAL A 31 20.92 -6.02 5.29
CA VAL A 31 20.12 -6.81 4.33
C VAL A 31 20.36 -8.31 4.42
N ARG A 32 21.29 -8.76 5.26
CA ARG A 32 21.58 -10.19 5.39
C ARG A 32 20.40 -10.91 6.06
N PRO A 33 19.87 -11.99 5.47
CA PRO A 33 18.90 -12.85 6.15
C PRO A 33 19.53 -13.54 7.35
N ASP A 34 18.74 -13.75 8.42
CA ASP A 34 19.26 -14.30 9.68
C ASP A 34 19.74 -15.75 9.57
N HIS A 35 19.26 -16.50 8.57
CA HIS A 35 19.43 -17.96 8.50
C HIS A 35 20.08 -18.47 7.20
N LYS A 36 20.65 -17.57 6.39
CA LYS A 36 21.21 -17.89 5.08
C LYS A 36 22.60 -17.29 4.91
N GLU A 37 23.52 -18.11 4.39
CA GLU A 37 24.76 -17.56 3.87
C GLU A 37 24.44 -16.70 2.65
N PHE A 38 24.66 -15.40 2.80
CA PHE A 38 24.41 -14.43 1.76
C PHE A 38 25.70 -13.65 1.58
N VAL A 39 26.45 -14.02 0.53
CA VAL A 39 27.82 -13.52 0.29
C VAL A 39 27.76 -12.01 0.08
N GLU A 40 28.79 -11.29 0.53
CA GLU A 40 28.84 -9.82 0.42
C GLU A 40 28.58 -9.32 -1.00
N GLN A 41 29.16 -9.96 -2.02
CA GLN A 41 28.91 -9.56 -3.41
C GLN A 41 27.42 -9.62 -3.76
N GLN A 42 26.71 -10.69 -3.37
CA GLN A 42 25.28 -10.82 -3.61
C GLN A 42 24.46 -9.78 -2.83
N ARG A 43 24.90 -9.44 -1.61
CA ARG A 43 24.29 -8.38 -0.79
C ARG A 43 24.44 -7.01 -1.44
N ARG A 44 25.62 -6.72 -2.00
CA ARG A 44 25.90 -5.48 -2.72
C ARG A 44 25.14 -5.41 -4.05
N ASP A 45 25.09 -6.50 -4.79
CA ASP A 45 24.32 -6.59 -6.05
C ASP A 45 22.82 -6.38 -5.79
N LEU A 46 22.31 -6.94 -4.70
CA LEU A 46 20.93 -6.73 -4.26
C LEU A 46 20.69 -5.27 -3.89
N LEU A 47 21.50 -4.70 -2.99
CA LEU A 47 21.40 -3.28 -2.60
C LEU A 47 21.47 -2.35 -3.81
N ALA A 48 22.29 -2.67 -4.80
CA ALA A 48 22.41 -1.89 -6.03
C ALA A 48 21.11 -1.90 -6.87
N ARG A 49 20.37 -3.01 -6.90
CA ARG A 49 19.02 -3.06 -7.52
C ARG A 49 18.05 -2.11 -6.83
N PHE A 50 18.25 -1.89 -5.53
CA PHE A 50 17.50 -0.93 -4.73
C PHE A 50 18.18 0.45 -4.65
N GLY A 51 19.10 0.79 -5.55
CA GLY A 51 19.70 2.13 -5.64
C GLY A 51 20.67 2.47 -4.49
N VAL A 52 21.00 1.53 -3.62
CA VAL A 52 22.02 1.69 -2.57
C VAL A 52 23.35 1.17 -3.12
N THR A 53 24.25 2.07 -3.50
CA THR A 53 25.47 1.74 -4.26
C THR A 53 26.71 2.45 -3.70
N GLY A 54 27.89 2.06 -4.21
CA GLY A 54 29.16 2.71 -3.86
C GLY A 54 29.48 2.60 -2.38
N ASP A 55 29.92 3.71 -1.78
CA ASP A 55 30.32 3.76 -0.37
C ASP A 55 29.12 3.69 0.60
N MET A 56 27.89 3.92 0.11
CA MET A 56 26.69 3.87 0.95
C MET A 56 26.49 2.49 1.56
N VAL A 57 26.90 1.42 0.88
CA VAL A 57 26.75 0.04 1.38
C VAL A 57 27.53 -0.22 2.69
N PHE A 58 28.57 0.57 2.96
CA PHE A 58 29.41 0.49 4.17
C PHE A 58 29.02 1.51 5.24
N GLN A 59 28.04 2.37 4.96
CA GLN A 59 27.53 3.31 5.96
C GLN A 59 26.53 2.62 6.89
N LYS A 60 26.44 3.13 8.12
CA LYS A 60 25.45 2.65 9.09
C LYS A 60 24.05 3.05 8.65
N VAL A 61 23.08 2.16 8.81
CA VAL A 61 21.67 2.46 8.50
C VAL A 61 21.16 3.69 9.27
N SER A 62 21.71 3.99 10.46
CA SER A 62 21.36 5.20 11.21
C SER A 62 21.69 6.51 10.50
N SER A 63 22.67 6.54 9.59
CA SER A 63 23.02 7.76 8.84
C SER A 63 22.16 7.97 7.60
N PHE A 64 21.35 6.99 7.21
CA PHE A 64 20.48 7.08 6.04
C PHE A 64 19.30 8.02 6.29
N SER A 65 18.93 8.74 5.24
CA SER A 65 17.63 9.40 5.09
C SER A 65 16.49 8.36 5.13
N GLY A 66 15.25 8.82 5.33
CA GLY A 66 14.08 7.92 5.35
C GLY A 66 13.95 7.10 4.07
N GLY A 67 14.14 7.72 2.91
CA GLY A 67 14.09 7.03 1.61
C GLY A 67 15.19 5.97 1.46
N GLU A 68 16.42 6.25 1.89
CA GLU A 68 17.52 5.27 1.85
C GLU A 68 17.29 4.08 2.79
N ARG A 69 16.71 4.33 3.98
CA ARG A 69 16.29 3.25 4.89
C ARG A 69 15.21 2.40 4.24
N ASN A 70 14.20 3.01 3.62
CA ASN A 70 13.15 2.29 2.91
C ASN A 70 13.72 1.42 1.79
N ARG A 71 14.61 1.96 0.95
CA ARG A 71 15.28 1.18 -0.12
C ARG A 71 16.07 -0.01 0.43
N THR A 72 16.77 0.19 1.53
CA THR A 72 17.52 -0.88 2.20
C THR A 72 16.60 -1.93 2.81
N ALA A 73 15.44 -1.52 3.33
CA ALA A 73 14.46 -2.42 3.91
C ALA A 73 13.74 -3.25 2.83
N LEU A 74 13.42 -2.63 1.69
CA LEU A 74 12.92 -3.34 0.50
C LEU A 74 13.92 -4.37 -0.01
N ALA A 75 15.21 -4.04 -0.03
CA ALA A 75 16.27 -4.99 -0.34
C ALA A 75 16.26 -6.17 0.63
N LYS A 76 16.21 -5.91 1.95
CA LYS A 76 16.12 -6.98 2.96
C LYS A 76 14.87 -7.86 2.78
N LEU A 77 13.72 -7.26 2.46
CA LEU A 77 12.48 -7.97 2.19
C LEU A 77 12.63 -8.92 0.99
N SER A 78 13.22 -8.43 -0.10
CA SER A 78 13.52 -9.24 -1.30
C SER A 78 14.52 -10.37 -1.02
N ALA A 79 15.42 -10.20 -0.05
CA ALA A 79 16.33 -11.25 0.40
C ALA A 79 15.72 -12.25 1.37
N SER A 80 14.55 -11.95 1.94
CA SER A 80 14.00 -12.74 3.05
C SER A 80 13.63 -14.15 2.58
N ASP A 81 13.85 -15.15 3.45
CA ASP A 81 13.36 -16.52 3.21
C ASP A 81 11.88 -16.66 3.63
N ALA A 82 11.14 -15.56 3.77
CA ALA A 82 9.70 -15.60 4.00
C ALA A 82 9.02 -16.14 2.74
N ASN A 83 7.96 -16.92 2.93
CA ASN A 83 7.07 -17.35 1.84
C ASN A 83 5.65 -16.81 2.00
N LEU A 84 5.40 -16.06 3.09
CA LEU A 84 4.24 -15.23 3.29
C LEU A 84 4.70 -13.86 3.81
N LEU A 85 4.46 -12.81 3.04
CA LEU A 85 4.70 -11.43 3.44
C LEU A 85 3.40 -10.80 3.93
N ILE A 86 3.47 -10.06 5.03
CA ILE A 86 2.37 -9.26 5.56
C ILE A 86 2.83 -7.81 5.64
N LEU A 87 2.17 -6.94 4.88
CA LEU A 87 2.54 -5.53 4.72
C LEU A 87 1.36 -4.63 5.11
N ASP A 88 1.61 -3.67 5.99
CA ASP A 88 0.60 -2.68 6.39
C ASP A 88 0.97 -1.30 5.82
N GLU A 89 0.16 -0.80 4.89
CA GLU A 89 0.35 0.47 4.15
C GLU A 89 1.79 0.67 3.62
N PRO A 90 2.31 -0.27 2.79
CA PRO A 90 3.73 -0.29 2.43
C PRO A 90 4.15 0.81 1.45
N THR A 91 3.20 1.52 0.85
CA THR A 91 3.44 2.65 -0.06
C THR A 91 3.55 3.98 0.67
N ASN A 92 3.20 4.04 1.95
CA ASN A 92 3.17 5.29 2.68
C ASN A 92 4.59 5.87 2.82
N HIS A 93 4.74 7.19 2.65
CA HIS A 93 6.02 7.89 2.69
C HIS A 93 7.10 7.41 1.68
N LEU A 94 6.72 6.61 0.66
CA LEU A 94 7.62 6.23 -0.42
C LEU A 94 7.62 7.27 -1.54
N ASP A 95 8.81 7.62 -2.02
CA ASP A 95 8.95 8.34 -3.29
C ASP A 95 8.55 7.43 -4.48
N LEU A 96 8.32 8.02 -5.65
CA LEU A 96 7.87 7.29 -6.85
C LEU A 96 8.81 6.12 -7.20
N TRP A 97 10.12 6.34 -7.06
CA TRP A 97 11.13 5.33 -7.37
C TRP A 97 11.05 4.14 -6.41
N ALA A 98 10.89 4.39 -5.12
CA ALA A 98 10.75 3.38 -4.09
C ALA A 98 9.43 2.60 -4.25
N ARG A 99 8.33 3.26 -4.63
CA ARG A 99 7.07 2.60 -4.97
C ARG A 99 7.22 1.64 -6.14
N GLN A 100 7.81 2.08 -7.24
CA GLN A 100 8.06 1.23 -8.42
C GLN A 100 8.99 0.04 -8.08
N SER A 101 9.99 0.28 -7.23
CA SER A 101 10.89 -0.78 -6.77
C SER A 101 10.19 -1.80 -5.89
N LEU A 102 9.33 -1.35 -4.97
CA LEU A 102 8.48 -2.22 -4.15
C LEU A 102 7.53 -3.03 -5.04
N GLU A 103 6.82 -2.39 -5.96
CA GLU A 103 5.91 -3.05 -6.91
C GLU A 103 6.61 -4.19 -7.66
N LYS A 104 7.77 -3.89 -8.26
CA LYS A 104 8.56 -4.89 -8.97
C LYS A 104 9.00 -6.03 -8.06
N SER A 105 9.44 -5.71 -6.84
CA SER A 105 9.90 -6.71 -5.88
C SER A 105 8.80 -7.64 -5.42
N LEU A 106 7.57 -7.13 -5.25
CA LEU A 106 6.41 -7.95 -4.89
C LEU A 106 5.93 -8.79 -6.07
N LYS A 107 5.99 -8.28 -7.30
CA LYS A 107 5.67 -9.05 -8.51
C LYS A 107 6.65 -10.20 -8.79
N GLU A 108 7.93 -10.01 -8.42
CA GLU A 108 8.98 -11.04 -8.58
C GLU A 108 9.08 -11.99 -7.36
N PHE A 109 8.27 -11.79 -6.32
CA PHE A 109 8.33 -12.59 -5.11
C PHE A 109 7.61 -13.93 -5.31
N ASP A 110 8.35 -15.04 -5.21
CA ASP A 110 7.85 -16.42 -5.40
C ASP A 110 6.96 -16.95 -4.24
N GLY A 111 6.45 -16.07 -3.37
CA GLY A 111 5.60 -16.42 -2.23
C GLY A 111 4.27 -15.68 -2.22
N SER A 112 3.51 -15.81 -1.13
CA SER A 112 2.24 -15.09 -0.97
C SER A 112 2.47 -13.73 -0.32
N VAL A 113 1.77 -12.69 -0.81
CA VAL A 113 1.79 -11.36 -0.21
C VAL A 113 0.38 -11.01 0.24
N LEU A 114 0.24 -10.67 1.52
CA LEU A 114 -0.95 -10.06 2.08
C LEU A 114 -0.62 -8.62 2.41
N PHE A 115 -1.32 -7.67 1.82
CA PHE A 115 -1.07 -6.26 2.10
C PHE A 115 -2.36 -5.46 2.23
N VAL A 116 -2.26 -4.36 2.98
CA VAL A 116 -3.28 -3.32 3.09
C VAL A 116 -2.71 -2.06 2.46
N SER A 117 -3.47 -1.40 1.60
CA SER A 117 -3.04 -0.20 0.88
C SER A 117 -4.25 0.66 0.53
N HIS A 118 -4.16 1.96 0.78
CA HIS A 118 -5.10 2.95 0.24
C HIS A 118 -4.77 3.39 -1.19
N ASP A 119 -3.57 3.07 -1.69
CA ASP A 119 -3.14 3.37 -3.06
C ASP A 119 -3.79 2.43 -4.08
N ARG A 120 -4.72 2.97 -4.88
CA ARG A 120 -5.45 2.25 -5.93
C ARG A 120 -4.55 1.80 -7.07
N TYR A 121 -3.55 2.60 -7.44
CA TYR A 121 -2.60 2.24 -8.49
C TYR A 121 -1.79 1.03 -8.05
N PHE A 122 -1.28 1.06 -6.82
CA PHE A 122 -0.52 -0.06 -6.25
C PHE A 122 -1.37 -1.33 -6.12
N LEU A 123 -2.62 -1.21 -5.63
CA LEU A 123 -3.57 -2.32 -5.62
C LEU A 123 -3.80 -2.88 -7.04
N ASN A 124 -3.94 -2.00 -8.04
CA ASN A 124 -4.18 -2.44 -9.41
C ASN A 124 -2.98 -3.16 -10.03
N GLN A 125 -1.77 -2.75 -9.66
CA GLN A 125 -0.54 -3.33 -10.18
C GLN A 125 -0.14 -4.62 -9.49
N VAL A 126 -0.29 -4.72 -8.16
CA VAL A 126 0.28 -5.81 -7.36
C VAL A 126 -0.76 -6.86 -6.99
N ALA A 127 -2.01 -6.46 -6.71
CA ALA A 127 -3.02 -7.41 -6.24
C ALA A 127 -3.57 -8.26 -7.40
N ASP A 128 -3.58 -9.56 -7.19
CA ASP A 128 -4.28 -10.55 -8.01
C ASP A 128 -5.59 -11.02 -7.37
N HIS A 129 -5.78 -10.79 -6.08
CA HIS A 129 -7.01 -11.03 -5.32
C HIS A 129 -7.28 -9.87 -4.36
N LEU A 130 -8.56 -9.53 -4.18
CA LEU A 130 -9.01 -8.50 -3.25
C LEU A 130 -9.88 -9.09 -2.15
N LEU A 131 -9.48 -8.88 -0.90
CA LEU A 131 -10.31 -9.17 0.26
C LEU A 131 -11.11 -7.92 0.65
N VAL A 132 -12.38 -7.85 0.22
CA VAL A 132 -13.26 -6.75 0.56
C VAL A 132 -13.99 -7.06 1.86
N VAL A 133 -13.71 -6.26 2.89
CA VAL A 133 -14.33 -6.38 4.20
C VAL A 133 -15.56 -5.46 4.26
N GLU A 134 -16.72 -6.06 4.53
CA GLU A 134 -18.00 -5.36 4.71
C GLU A 134 -18.45 -5.49 6.18
N PRO A 135 -19.41 -4.67 6.65
CA PRO A 135 -19.78 -4.62 8.07
C PRO A 135 -20.20 -5.96 8.71
N THR A 136 -20.60 -6.94 7.90
CA THR A 136 -21.07 -8.25 8.38
C THR A 136 -20.41 -9.47 7.71
N ARG A 137 -19.58 -9.26 6.68
CA ARG A 137 -18.98 -10.35 5.89
C ARG A 137 -17.69 -9.87 5.23
N PHE A 138 -16.88 -10.80 4.74
CA PHE A 138 -15.81 -10.49 3.80
C PHE A 138 -16.03 -11.29 2.52
N ARG A 139 -15.53 -10.78 1.40
CA ARG A 139 -15.53 -11.47 0.11
C ARG A 139 -14.13 -11.43 -0.49
N VAL A 140 -13.77 -12.51 -1.15
CA VAL A 140 -12.55 -12.58 -1.98
C VAL A 140 -12.99 -12.39 -3.42
N ILE A 141 -12.37 -11.44 -4.11
CA ILE A 141 -12.62 -11.16 -5.51
C ILE A 141 -11.34 -11.51 -6.26
N ASP A 142 -11.46 -12.41 -7.23
CA ASP A 142 -10.36 -12.74 -8.13
C ASP A 142 -10.18 -11.56 -9.10
N GLY A 143 -8.98 -11.00 -9.14
CA GLY A 143 -8.64 -9.83 -9.93
C GLY A 143 -8.19 -8.63 -9.09
N ASN A 144 -7.80 -7.61 -9.83
CA ASN A 144 -7.25 -6.37 -9.29
C ASN A 144 -8.33 -5.34 -8.96
N TYR A 145 -7.91 -4.13 -8.55
CA TYR A 145 -8.83 -3.06 -8.16
C TYR A 145 -9.80 -2.64 -9.26
N GLU A 146 -9.36 -2.61 -10.51
CA GLU A 146 -10.23 -2.30 -11.65
C GLU A 146 -11.34 -3.36 -11.83
N THR A 147 -11.01 -4.63 -11.61
CA THR A 147 -11.97 -5.74 -11.62
C THR A 147 -13.04 -5.56 -10.54
N TYR A 148 -12.63 -5.16 -9.34
CA TYR A 148 -13.56 -4.83 -8.26
C TYR A 148 -14.51 -3.68 -8.63
N LEU A 149 -13.99 -2.59 -9.19
CA LEU A 149 -14.81 -1.46 -9.63
C LEU A 149 -15.85 -1.87 -10.68
N HIS A 150 -15.49 -2.77 -11.61
CA HIS A 150 -16.44 -3.32 -12.57
C HIS A 150 -17.59 -4.07 -11.88
N PHE A 151 -17.27 -4.95 -10.93
CA PHE A 151 -18.29 -5.68 -10.14
C PHE A 151 -19.22 -4.76 -9.35
N VAL A 152 -18.68 -3.67 -8.80
CA VAL A 152 -19.49 -2.67 -8.08
C VAL A 152 -20.42 -1.92 -9.04
N ARG A 153 -19.92 -1.47 -10.20
CA ARG A 153 -20.72 -0.74 -11.20
C ARG A 153 -21.86 -1.56 -11.79
N GLU A 154 -21.63 -2.84 -12.04
CA GLU A 154 -22.66 -3.73 -12.59
C GLU A 154 -23.66 -4.23 -11.53
N GLY A 155 -23.50 -3.83 -10.25
CA GLY A 155 -24.33 -4.31 -9.15
C GLY A 155 -24.14 -5.82 -8.85
N LEU A 156 -23.16 -6.44 -9.50
CA LEU A 156 -22.80 -7.86 -9.37
C LEU A 156 -21.99 -8.14 -8.09
N ALA A 157 -21.56 -7.09 -7.37
CA ALA A 157 -21.04 -7.17 -6.01
C ALA A 157 -21.99 -7.89 -5.02
N GLY A 158 -23.26 -8.10 -5.40
CA GLY A 158 -24.27 -8.77 -4.60
C GLY A 158 -24.28 -10.29 -4.65
N ASP A 159 -23.66 -10.95 -5.64
CA ASP A 159 -23.89 -12.40 -5.84
C ASP A 159 -22.70 -13.08 -6.55
N ASN A 160 -21.87 -13.79 -5.77
CA ASN A 160 -21.23 -15.08 -6.09
C ASN A 160 -19.99 -15.30 -5.23
N GLY A 161 -20.05 -16.32 -4.38
CA GLY A 161 -18.95 -16.80 -3.54
C GLY A 161 -19.44 -17.48 -2.27
N GLU A 162 -20.14 -18.61 -2.41
CA GLU A 162 -20.59 -19.44 -1.29
C GLU A 162 -19.43 -20.06 -0.50
N ILE A 163 -19.53 -20.02 0.83
CA ILE A 163 -19.19 -21.14 1.72
C ILE A 163 -20.42 -21.34 2.64
N PRO A 164 -20.94 -22.58 2.84
CA PRO A 164 -22.32 -22.80 3.28
C PRO A 164 -22.56 -22.62 4.79
N ALA A 165 -23.71 -22.00 5.06
CA ALA A 165 -24.66 -22.13 6.16
C ALA A 165 -24.17 -22.37 7.62
N ALA A 166 -24.50 -21.41 8.48
CA ALA A 166 -24.97 -21.69 9.84
C ALA A 166 -26.22 -20.84 10.14
N GLU A 167 -27.25 -21.52 10.62
CA GLU A 167 -28.65 -21.12 10.71
C GLU A 167 -28.94 -19.92 11.63
N LYS A 168 -29.93 -19.13 11.24
CA LYS A 168 -30.60 -18.16 12.12
C LYS A 168 -31.36 -18.88 13.23
N PRO A 169 -31.53 -18.22 14.39
CA PRO A 169 -32.90 -18.09 14.87
C PRO A 169 -33.29 -16.65 15.27
N ALA A 170 -34.53 -16.34 14.84
CA ALA A 170 -35.57 -15.52 15.46
C ALA A 170 -35.27 -14.12 16.04
N LYS A 171 -35.95 -13.15 15.42
CA LYS A 171 -36.21 -11.79 15.89
C LYS A 171 -36.68 -11.75 17.36
N LYS A 172 -35.99 -10.94 18.18
CA LYS A 172 -36.62 -10.20 19.30
C LYS A 172 -36.53 -8.72 19.01
N LYS A 173 -37.69 -8.06 19.11
CA LYS A 173 -37.84 -6.60 19.15
C LYS A 173 -37.19 -6.13 20.45
N ASP A 174 -36.10 -5.38 20.35
CA ASP A 174 -35.64 -4.54 21.45
C ASP A 174 -35.51 -3.09 21.00
N LYS A 175 -35.99 -2.21 21.88
CA LYS A 175 -36.01 -0.75 21.75
C LYS A 175 -34.58 -0.27 21.54
N ARG A 176 -34.27 0.23 20.33
CA ARG A 176 -33.03 1.00 20.12
C ARG A 176 -33.17 2.33 20.85
N GLU A 177 -32.54 2.41 22.01
CA GLU A 177 -32.09 3.66 22.60
C GLU A 177 -31.33 4.46 21.54
N LYS A 178 -31.66 5.74 21.42
CA LYS A 178 -30.98 6.68 20.53
C LYS A 178 -29.54 6.87 21.02
N GLN A 179 -28.62 6.00 20.60
CA GLN A 179 -27.20 6.30 20.68
C GLN A 179 -26.93 7.54 19.83
N ALA A 180 -26.22 8.50 20.42
CA ALA A 180 -25.81 9.73 19.76
C ALA A 180 -25.03 9.37 18.49
N ARG A 181 -25.54 9.83 17.33
CA ARG A 181 -24.82 9.66 16.06
C ARG A 181 -23.45 10.33 16.21
N PRO A 182 -22.35 9.65 15.82
CA PRO A 182 -21.03 10.28 15.83
C PRO A 182 -21.10 11.59 15.02
N LYS A 183 -20.45 12.64 15.53
CA LYS A 183 -20.41 13.93 14.84
C LYS A 183 -19.62 13.73 13.54
N ARG A 184 -20.30 13.84 12.41
CA ARG A 184 -19.67 13.81 11.09
C ARG A 184 -18.67 14.97 10.98
N ARG A 185 -17.42 14.68 10.66
CA ARG A 185 -16.38 15.71 10.43
C ARG A 185 -16.54 16.30 9.03
N PHE A 186 -17.00 15.48 8.08
CA PHE A 186 -17.26 15.88 6.70
C PHE A 186 -18.75 15.91 6.34
N PRO A 187 -19.18 16.77 5.40
CA PRO A 187 -20.57 16.79 4.93
C PRO A 187 -20.91 15.45 4.23
N TYR A 188 -22.17 15.03 4.28
CA TYR A 188 -22.58 13.83 3.55
C TYR A 188 -22.38 14.02 2.05
N ARG A 189 -21.61 13.10 1.46
CA ARG A 189 -21.47 12.90 0.01
C ARG A 189 -21.62 11.42 -0.27
N LYS A 190 -22.04 11.06 -1.49
CA LYS A 190 -22.02 9.66 -1.90
C LYS A 190 -20.57 9.21 -2.05
N THR A 191 -20.30 7.98 -1.66
CA THR A 191 -18.97 7.38 -1.78
C THR A 191 -18.49 7.43 -3.23
N GLU A 192 -19.37 7.14 -4.19
CA GLU A 192 -19.13 7.24 -5.64
C GLU A 192 -18.60 8.63 -6.07
N ASP A 193 -19.23 9.71 -5.61
CA ASP A 193 -18.85 11.08 -5.97
C ASP A 193 -17.48 11.47 -5.36
N ILE A 194 -17.15 10.92 -4.18
CA ILE A 194 -15.84 11.14 -3.56
C ILE A 194 -14.79 10.31 -4.31
N GLU A 195 -15.11 9.09 -4.72
CA GLU A 195 -14.21 8.21 -5.45
C GLU A 195 -13.84 8.76 -6.83
N GLU A 196 -14.80 9.35 -7.53
CA GLU A 196 -14.60 10.03 -8.81
C GLU A 196 -13.69 11.26 -8.63
N GLU A 197 -13.93 12.09 -7.62
CA GLU A 197 -13.05 13.23 -7.35
C GLU A 197 -11.64 12.76 -6.94
N ILE A 198 -11.50 11.71 -6.14
CA ILE A 198 -10.19 11.09 -5.84
C ILE A 198 -9.50 10.68 -7.13
N PHE A 199 -10.21 10.02 -8.05
CA PHE A 199 -9.66 9.56 -9.33
C PHE A 199 -9.16 10.73 -10.20
N GLU A 200 -9.95 11.79 -10.34
CA GLU A 200 -9.54 12.99 -11.09
C GLU A 200 -8.28 13.64 -10.50
N ARG A 201 -8.21 13.70 -9.16
CA ARG A 201 -7.07 14.29 -8.44
C ARG A 201 -5.81 13.42 -8.58
N GLU A 202 -5.95 12.10 -8.44
CA GLU A 202 -4.86 11.15 -8.67
C GLU A 202 -4.32 11.25 -10.11
N ALA A 203 -5.21 11.33 -11.11
CA ALA A 203 -4.83 11.52 -12.49
C ALA A 203 -4.04 12.83 -12.70
N ARG A 204 -4.52 13.94 -12.10
CA ARG A 204 -3.84 15.24 -12.19
C ARG A 204 -2.47 15.24 -11.51
N ILE A 205 -2.33 14.56 -10.36
CA ILE A 205 -1.05 14.40 -9.68
C ILE A 205 -0.05 13.64 -10.56
N ASN A 206 -0.50 12.59 -11.24
CA ASN A 206 0.35 11.83 -12.16
C ASN A 206 0.80 12.68 -13.35
N GLU A 207 -0.11 13.45 -13.98
CA GLU A 207 0.25 14.40 -15.04
C GLU A 207 1.30 15.41 -14.55
N LEU A 208 1.09 16.01 -13.37
CA LEU A 208 2.04 16.98 -12.81
C LEU A 208 3.42 16.36 -12.54
N HIS A 209 3.48 15.09 -12.11
CA HIS A 209 4.74 14.38 -11.97
C HIS A 209 5.44 14.15 -13.31
N GLU A 210 4.71 13.79 -14.36
CA GLU A 210 5.25 13.64 -15.72
C GLU A 210 5.76 14.99 -16.26
N ASP A 211 4.99 16.06 -16.05
CA ASP A 211 5.37 17.42 -16.43
C ASP A 211 6.65 17.87 -15.72
N LEU A 212 6.77 17.61 -14.42
CA LEU A 212 7.97 17.92 -13.64
C LEU A 212 9.19 17.06 -14.05
N ALA A 213 8.97 15.91 -14.68
CA ALA A 213 10.03 15.09 -15.28
C ALA A 213 10.42 15.56 -16.70
N SER A 214 9.64 16.46 -17.31
CA SER A 214 9.89 16.95 -18.67
C SER A 214 11.05 17.95 -18.74
N PRO A 215 11.99 17.78 -19.69
CA PRO A 215 13.10 18.72 -19.91
C PRO A 215 12.68 20.16 -20.22
N GLU A 216 11.45 20.37 -20.71
CA GLU A 216 10.93 21.69 -21.05
C GLU A 216 10.49 22.48 -19.82
N VAL A 217 9.89 21.80 -18.83
CA VAL A 217 9.45 22.41 -17.58
C VAL A 217 10.65 22.68 -16.67
N LEU A 218 11.60 21.75 -16.58
CA LEU A 218 12.84 21.89 -15.81
C LEU A 218 13.71 23.10 -16.21
N ARG A 219 13.56 23.61 -17.44
CA ARG A 219 14.30 24.78 -17.94
C ARG A 219 13.69 26.11 -17.52
N ASP A 220 12.47 26.11 -16.99
CA ASP A 220 11.72 27.30 -16.62
C ASP A 220 11.36 27.23 -15.13
N GLY A 221 12.12 27.98 -14.31
CA GLY A 221 11.98 27.94 -12.85
C GLY A 221 10.60 28.38 -12.34
N ASP A 222 9.90 29.25 -13.07
CA ASP A 222 8.55 29.69 -12.70
C ASP A 222 7.52 28.58 -12.96
N LYS A 223 7.68 27.83 -14.06
CA LYS A 223 6.83 26.66 -14.34
C LYS A 223 7.06 25.51 -13.38
N VAL A 224 8.32 25.24 -13.00
CA VAL A 224 8.63 24.24 -11.96
C VAL A 224 7.94 24.61 -10.66
N LYS A 225 8.06 25.87 -10.24
CA LYS A 225 7.44 26.34 -8.99
C LYS A 225 5.92 26.25 -9.03
N ALA A 226 5.29 26.66 -10.13
CA ALA A 226 3.84 26.55 -10.30
C ALA A 226 3.35 25.09 -10.27
N ALA A 227 4.04 24.19 -10.97
CA ALA A 227 3.70 22.77 -10.97
C ALA A 227 3.91 22.11 -9.60
N GLN A 228 4.95 22.53 -8.85
CA GLN A 228 5.17 22.07 -7.47
C GLN A 228 4.09 22.57 -6.50
N GLU A 229 3.66 23.83 -6.62
CA GLU A 229 2.57 24.39 -5.81
C GLU A 229 1.24 23.69 -6.11
N GLU A 230 0.93 23.45 -7.39
CA GLU A 230 -0.26 22.70 -7.79
C GLU A 230 -0.20 21.25 -7.30
N LEU A 231 0.94 20.58 -7.42
CA LEU A 231 1.13 19.21 -6.94
C LEU A 231 0.91 19.10 -5.43
N GLN A 232 1.43 20.05 -4.66
CA GLN A 232 1.21 20.11 -3.21
C GLN A 232 -0.28 20.29 -2.89
N GLU A 233 -0.96 21.22 -3.58
CA GLU A 233 -2.39 21.45 -3.38
C GLU A 233 -3.23 20.21 -3.72
N GLN A 234 -2.96 19.55 -4.84
CA GLN A 234 -3.68 18.33 -5.23
C GLN A 234 -3.43 17.22 -4.20
N THR A 235 -2.20 17.07 -3.69
CA THR A 235 -1.85 16.06 -2.68
C THR A 235 -2.55 16.32 -1.35
N ASP A 236 -2.56 17.56 -0.87
CA ASP A 236 -3.25 17.94 0.37
C ASP A 236 -4.76 17.73 0.24
N ARG A 237 -5.31 18.04 -0.94
CA ARG A 237 -6.74 17.83 -1.22
C ARG A 237 -7.10 16.36 -1.33
N LEU A 238 -6.24 15.56 -1.96
CA LEU A 238 -6.38 14.11 -2.06
C LEU A 238 -6.40 13.46 -0.67
N ALA A 239 -5.52 13.88 0.23
CA ALA A 239 -5.51 13.40 1.62
C ALA A 239 -6.85 13.69 2.34
N GLN A 240 -7.40 14.91 2.18
CA GLN A 240 -8.73 15.24 2.74
C GLN A 240 -9.85 14.43 2.11
N LEU A 241 -9.77 14.12 0.81
CA LEU A 241 -10.77 13.29 0.14
C LEU A 241 -10.71 11.84 0.60
N TYR A 242 -9.53 11.30 0.91
CA TYR A 242 -9.42 9.98 1.54
C TYR A 242 -9.99 9.97 2.96
N GLU A 243 -9.71 10.97 3.80
CA GLU A 243 -10.35 11.10 5.12
C GLU A 243 -11.88 11.18 4.99
N HIS A 244 -12.38 11.92 3.98
CA HIS A 244 -13.81 12.03 3.70
C HIS A 244 -14.39 10.70 3.20
N TRP A 245 -13.68 10.00 2.31
CA TRP A 245 -14.09 8.69 1.79
C TRP A 245 -14.15 7.65 2.91
N GLU A 246 -13.17 7.63 3.81
CA GLU A 246 -13.13 6.75 4.98
C GLU A 246 -14.36 7.00 5.88
N GLU A 247 -14.60 8.25 6.28
CA GLU A 247 -15.78 8.59 7.07
C GLU A 247 -17.10 8.26 6.34
N ALA A 248 -17.17 8.51 5.03
CA ALA A 248 -18.35 8.22 4.23
C ALA A 248 -18.59 6.71 4.07
N SER A 249 -17.53 5.90 3.97
CA SER A 249 -17.60 4.43 3.87
C SER A 249 -17.99 3.79 5.20
N GLU A 250 -17.59 4.38 6.33
CA GLU A 250 -17.98 3.92 7.67
C GLU A 250 -19.43 4.28 8.06
N LEU A 251 -19.94 5.43 7.58
CA LEU A 251 -21.20 6.02 8.04
C LEU A 251 -22.38 5.88 7.08
N ASN A 252 -22.18 5.42 5.84
CA ASN A 252 -23.22 5.24 4.82
C ASN A 252 -23.52 3.76 4.59
#